data_AF-A0A3C1YCZ5-F1
#
_entry.id   AF-A0A3C1YCZ5-F1
#
_cell.length_a   1.000
_cell.length_b   1.000
_cell.length_c   1.000
_cell.angle_alpha   90.00
_cell.angle_beta   90.00
_cell.angle_gamma   90.00
#
_symmetry.space_group_name_H-M   'P 1'
#
loop_
_entity.id
_entity.type
_entity.pdbx_description
1 polymer ?
#
loop_
_entity_poly.entity_id
_entity_poly.type
_entity_poly.pdbx_seq_one_letter_code
_entity_poly.pdbx_strand_id
1 'polypeptide(L)'
;MRFFILLLILVSCVSDPSKQSRNAYLLEEEDNTLSEVIEDISILLDLYPINGEIDKEKLSYELQRPRQFFSSGSNNEIRLHKLGQIRWLYVESLPSSVWPILNQYIENENDLSIGISDPD
;
A
#
# COMPACT_ATOMS: atom_id res chain seq x y z
N MET A 1 39.06 -16.45 -15.11
CA MET A 1 39.12 -15.59 -13.90
C MET A 1 38.04 -14.50 -13.90
N ARG A 2 37.97 -13.58 -14.88
CA ARG A 2 36.95 -12.51 -14.91
C ARG A 2 35.49 -12.99 -15.00
N PHE A 3 35.20 -14.03 -15.78
CA PHE A 3 33.83 -14.56 -15.94
C PHE A 3 33.30 -15.23 -14.66
N PHE A 4 34.19 -15.86 -13.90
CA PHE A 4 33.86 -16.54 -12.64
C PHE A 4 33.53 -15.55 -11.52
N ILE A 5 34.21 -14.40 -11.50
CA ILE A 5 33.92 -13.29 -10.58
C ILE A 5 32.53 -12.70 -10.85
N LEU A 6 32.16 -12.58 -12.13
CA LEU A 6 30.83 -12.09 -12.55
C LEU A 6 29.70 -13.04 -12.12
N LEU A 7 29.94 -14.34 -12.21
CA LEU A 7 28.99 -15.37 -11.74
C LEU A 7 28.79 -15.31 -10.22
N LEU A 8 29.86 -15.08 -9.44
CA LEU A 8 29.79 -14.95 -7.98
C LEU A 8 28.99 -13.72 -7.53
N ILE A 9 29.07 -12.60 -8.28
CA ILE A 9 28.30 -11.38 -8.00
C ILE A 9 26.80 -11.58 -8.29
N LEU A 10 26.47 -12.38 -9.31
CA LEU A 10 25.07 -12.67 -9.65
C LEU A 10 24.40 -13.61 -8.63
N VAL A 11 25.14 -14.57 -8.08
CA VAL A 11 24.62 -15.50 -7.06
C VAL A 11 24.40 -14.81 -5.70
N SER A 12 25.14 -13.74 -5.40
CA SER A 12 25.03 -13.01 -4.13
C SER A 12 23.85 -12.03 -4.07
N CYS A 13 23.06 -11.89 -5.13
CA CYS A 13 21.81 -11.09 -5.15
C CYS A 13 20.53 -11.90 -4.96
N VAL A 14 20.60 -13.17 -4.52
CA VAL A 14 19.40 -13.93 -4.14
C VAL A 14 18.99 -13.53 -2.72
N SER A 15 18.31 -12.40 -2.60
CA SER A 15 17.49 -12.11 -1.42
C SER A 15 16.17 -12.87 -1.58
N ASP A 16 15.87 -13.77 -0.65
CA ASP A 16 14.61 -14.50 -0.62
C ASP A 16 13.50 -13.56 -0.12
N PRO A 17 12.59 -13.09 -1.00
CA PRO A 17 11.54 -12.14 -0.61
C PRO A 17 10.53 -12.77 0.35
N SER A 18 10.46 -14.10 0.44
CA SER A 18 9.55 -14.80 1.35
C SER A 18 9.97 -14.70 2.82
N LYS A 19 11.25 -14.43 3.08
CA LYS A 19 11.81 -14.27 4.43
C LYS A 19 11.54 -12.91 5.05
N GLN A 20 10.64 -12.12 4.48
CA GLN A 20 10.26 -10.84 5.03
C GLN A 20 9.46 -11.07 6.32
N SER A 21 10.07 -10.78 7.47
CA SER A 21 9.51 -10.98 8.83
C SER A 21 8.20 -10.25 9.13
N ARG A 22 7.66 -9.49 8.17
CA ARG A 22 6.44 -8.68 8.32
C ARG A 22 5.26 -9.51 8.82
N ASN A 23 5.19 -10.79 8.44
CA ASN A 23 4.07 -11.68 8.78
C ASN A 23 4.46 -12.79 9.77
N ALA A 24 5.59 -12.67 10.47
CA ALA A 24 6.04 -13.69 11.42
C ALA A 24 5.02 -13.95 12.54
N TYR A 25 4.27 -12.91 12.94
CA TYR A 25 3.20 -12.98 13.94
C TYR A 25 2.05 -13.95 13.57
N LEU A 26 1.88 -14.31 12.30
CA LEU A 26 0.86 -15.27 11.87
C LEU A 26 1.18 -16.71 12.26
N LEU A 27 2.47 -17.00 12.50
CA LEU A 27 2.98 -18.32 12.85
C LEU A 27 3.04 -18.54 14.36
N GLU A 28 2.81 -17.49 15.16
CA GLU A 28 2.85 -17.58 16.62
C GLU A 28 1.65 -18.37 17.14
N GLU A 29 1.92 -19.22 18.14
CA GLU A 29 0.92 -19.97 18.88
C GLU A 29 0.62 -19.26 20.21
N GLU A 30 -0.59 -19.46 20.73
CA GLU A 30 -0.99 -18.87 22.00
C GLU A 30 -0.21 -19.54 23.15
N ASP A 31 0.58 -18.75 23.87
CA ASP A 31 1.38 -19.21 25.00
C ASP A 31 0.50 -19.32 26.26
N ASN A 32 0.04 -20.53 26.53
CA ASN A 32 -0.79 -20.85 27.69
C ASN A 32 -0.02 -20.96 29.02
N THR A 33 1.31 -20.74 29.04
CA THR A 33 2.15 -20.94 30.24
C THR A 33 1.73 -20.12 31.45
N LEU A 34 1.12 -18.95 31.25
CA LEU A 34 0.59 -18.11 32.33
C LEU A 34 -0.53 -18.79 33.14
N SER A 35 -1.28 -19.70 32.51
CA SER A 35 -2.35 -20.49 33.14
C SER A 35 -1.81 -21.53 34.11
N GLU A 36 -0.60 -22.04 33.86
CA GLU A 36 0.02 -23.13 34.61
C GLU A 36 0.78 -22.63 35.85
N VAL A 37 1.24 -21.38 35.83
CA VAL A 37 2.05 -20.78 36.93
C VAL A 37 1.18 -20.14 38.02
N ILE A 38 -0.09 -19.83 37.74
CA ILE A 38 -0.94 -18.98 38.59
C ILE A 38 -2.14 -19.79 39.10
N GLU A 39 -1.92 -20.72 40.03
CA GLU A 39 -3.01 -21.42 40.73
C GLU A 39 -3.69 -20.54 41.82
N ASP A 40 -3.09 -19.42 42.25
CA ASP A 40 -3.44 -18.79 43.53
C ASP A 40 -3.56 -17.24 43.53
N ILE A 41 -3.84 -16.60 42.39
CA ILE A 41 -4.12 -15.15 42.34
C ILE A 41 -5.60 -14.91 42.01
N SER A 42 -6.34 -14.44 43.00
CA SER A 42 -7.77 -14.11 42.95
C SER A 42 -8.15 -12.96 42.00
N ILE A 43 -7.19 -12.35 41.29
CA ILE A 43 -7.43 -11.27 40.32
C ILE A 43 -6.45 -11.41 39.15
N LEU A 44 -6.75 -12.31 38.20
CA LEU A 44 -6.15 -12.26 36.87
C LEU A 44 -6.93 -11.23 36.04
N LEU A 45 -6.44 -9.99 35.99
CA LEU A 45 -7.03 -8.93 35.18
C LEU A 45 -6.27 -8.86 33.85
N ASP A 46 -6.89 -9.36 32.79
CA ASP A 46 -6.42 -9.12 31.42
C ASP A 46 -6.73 -7.67 31.02
N LEU A 47 -5.69 -6.89 30.76
CA LEU A 47 -5.79 -5.48 30.33
C LEU A 47 -5.94 -5.35 28.81
N TYR A 48 -5.76 -6.44 28.06
CA TYR A 48 -5.77 -6.46 26.60
C TYR A 48 -6.61 -7.60 26.03
N PRO A 49 -7.88 -7.75 26.45
CA PRO A 49 -8.73 -8.81 25.92
C PRO A 49 -8.95 -8.63 24.42
N ILE A 50 -8.60 -9.66 23.65
CA ILE A 50 -8.89 -9.71 22.22
C ILE A 50 -10.32 -10.24 22.07
N ASN A 51 -11.23 -9.38 21.61
CA ASN A 51 -12.63 -9.73 21.45
C ASN A 51 -12.89 -10.36 20.08
N GLY A 52 -13.52 -11.54 20.05
CA GLY A 52 -13.99 -12.22 18.83
C GLY A 52 -13.09 -13.36 18.35
N GLU A 53 -13.58 -14.11 17.36
CA GLU A 53 -12.82 -15.21 16.73
C GLU A 53 -11.77 -14.65 15.76
N ILE A 54 -10.53 -15.13 15.87
CA ILE A 54 -9.40 -14.69 15.05
C ILE A 54 -9.30 -15.59 13.82
N ASP A 55 -9.70 -15.08 12.65
CA ASP A 55 -9.47 -15.73 11.36
C ASP A 55 -8.02 -15.47 10.90
N LYS A 56 -7.14 -16.47 11.12
CA LYS A 56 -5.71 -16.39 10.75
C LYS A 56 -5.49 -16.31 9.22
N GLU A 57 -6.43 -16.81 8.42
CA GLU A 57 -6.27 -16.95 6.96
C GLU A 57 -6.48 -15.61 6.24
N LYS A 58 -7.25 -14.70 6.83
CA LYS A 58 -7.57 -13.37 6.26
C LYS A 58 -6.51 -12.29 6.58
N LEU A 59 -5.52 -12.58 7.42
CA LEU A 59 -4.54 -11.60 7.90
C LEU A 59 -3.33 -11.42 6.98
N SER A 60 -3.16 -12.27 5.96
CA SER A 60 -2.12 -12.08 4.95
C SER A 60 -2.63 -11.12 3.86
N TYR A 61 -2.40 -9.83 4.05
CA TYR A 61 -2.70 -8.80 3.05
C TYR A 61 -1.42 -8.10 2.60
N GLU A 62 -1.24 -7.98 1.28
CA GLU A 62 -0.10 -7.28 0.71
C GLU A 62 -0.33 -5.77 0.81
N LEU A 63 0.30 -5.15 1.81
CA LEU A 63 0.34 -3.71 1.94
C LEU A 63 1.30 -3.10 0.91
N GLN A 64 0.72 -2.57 -0.17
CA GLN A 64 1.48 -1.72 -1.09
C GLN A 64 2.01 -0.49 -0.35
N ARG A 65 3.24 -0.09 -0.68
CA ARG A 65 3.80 1.17 -0.17
C ARG A 65 2.92 2.35 -0.60
N PRO A 66 2.68 3.34 0.28
CA PRO A 66 1.97 4.56 -0.09
C PRO A 66 2.61 5.17 -1.33
N ARG A 67 1.78 5.45 -2.35
CA ARG A 67 2.27 6.12 -3.56
C ARG A 67 2.54 7.58 -3.21
N GLN A 68 3.76 8.03 -3.42
CA GLN A 68 4.12 9.42 -3.26
C GLN A 68 3.70 10.19 -4.52
N PHE A 69 2.89 11.23 -4.35
CA PHE A 69 2.56 12.17 -5.42
C PHE A 69 3.33 13.46 -5.15
N PHE A 70 4.10 13.93 -6.13
CA PHE A 70 4.85 15.18 -6.05
C PHE A 70 4.26 16.18 -7.04
N SER A 71 4.04 17.42 -6.61
CA SER A 71 3.83 18.56 -7.51
C SER A 71 5.20 19.16 -7.83
N SER A 72 5.62 19.09 -9.08
CA SER A 72 6.89 19.63 -9.55
C SER A 72 6.71 21.10 -9.99
N GLY A 73 6.61 22.05 -9.07
CA GLY A 73 6.58 23.48 -9.44
C GLY A 73 6.28 24.44 -8.29
N SER A 74 7.07 25.51 -8.17
CA SER A 74 7.15 26.44 -7.04
C SER A 74 5.93 27.31 -6.72
N ASN A 75 4.81 27.16 -7.44
CA ASN A 75 3.72 28.15 -7.38
C ASN A 75 2.33 27.66 -7.84
N ASN A 76 2.18 26.42 -8.32
CA ASN A 76 0.86 25.85 -8.61
C ASN A 76 0.65 24.61 -7.72
N GLU A 77 -0.24 24.76 -6.73
CA GLU A 77 -0.58 23.67 -5.83
C GLU A 77 -1.62 22.77 -6.49
N ILE A 78 -1.22 21.55 -6.84
CA ILE A 78 -2.14 20.51 -7.32
C ILE A 78 -2.54 19.65 -6.14
N ARG A 79 -3.84 19.56 -5.84
CA ARG A 79 -4.35 18.71 -4.74
C ARG A 79 -5.09 17.50 -5.29
N LEU A 80 -4.66 16.31 -4.87
CA LEU A 80 -5.28 15.04 -5.25
C LEU A 80 -6.05 14.46 -4.06
N HIS A 81 -7.32 14.12 -4.28
CA HIS A 81 -8.14 13.40 -3.31
C HIS A 81 -8.66 12.10 -3.93
N LYS A 82 -8.87 11.06 -3.09
CA LYS A 82 -9.41 9.77 -3.50
C LYS A 82 -10.45 9.29 -2.49
N LEU A 83 -11.63 8.89 -2.96
CA LEU A 83 -12.65 8.21 -2.17
C LEU A 83 -13.15 6.99 -2.94
N GLY A 84 -12.80 5.79 -2.48
CA GLY A 84 -13.12 4.55 -3.18
C GLY A 84 -12.52 4.53 -4.59
N GLN A 85 -13.39 4.49 -5.60
CA GLN A 85 -13.02 4.52 -7.03
C GLN A 85 -12.92 5.95 -7.59
N ILE A 86 -13.48 6.94 -6.89
CA ILE A 86 -13.52 8.33 -7.35
C ILE A 86 -12.21 9.03 -6.98
N ARG A 87 -11.69 9.82 -7.92
CA ARG A 87 -10.50 10.65 -7.73
C ARG A 87 -10.84 12.09 -8.13
N TRP A 88 -10.42 13.05 -7.30
CA TRP A 88 -10.54 14.48 -7.58
C TRP A 88 -9.17 15.10 -7.73
N LEU A 89 -9.02 15.93 -8.76
CA LEU A 89 -7.83 16.74 -9.00
C LEU A 89 -8.24 18.21 -8.93
N TYR A 90 -7.75 18.93 -7.92
CA TYR A 90 -7.92 20.37 -7.84
C TYR A 90 -6.72 21.05 -8.48
N VAL A 91 -7.01 21.91 -9.45
CA VAL A 91 -6.02 22.69 -10.20
C VAL A 91 -6.40 24.16 -10.09
N GLU A 92 -5.42 25.02 -9.82
CA GLU A 92 -5.58 26.48 -9.75
C GLU A 92 -5.59 27.11 -11.16
N SER A 93 -6.41 26.58 -12.06
CA SER A 93 -6.55 27.08 -13.44
C SER A 93 -8.04 27.16 -13.82
N LEU A 94 -8.36 28.01 -14.80
CA LEU A 94 -9.74 28.17 -15.25
C LEU A 94 -10.24 26.88 -15.92
N PRO A 95 -11.48 26.44 -15.65
CA PRO A 95 -12.06 25.24 -16.26
C PRO A 95 -11.99 25.26 -17.80
N SER A 96 -12.19 26.44 -18.40
CA SER A 96 -12.10 26.66 -19.85
C SER A 96 -10.70 26.38 -20.43
N SER A 97 -9.64 26.49 -19.63
CA SER A 97 -8.28 26.13 -20.04
C SER A 97 -7.98 24.66 -19.75
N VAL A 98 -8.54 24.10 -18.68
CA VAL A 98 -8.22 22.73 -18.24
C VAL A 98 -8.89 21.69 -19.14
N TRP A 99 -10.14 21.91 -19.55
CA TRP A 99 -10.88 20.95 -20.37
C TRP A 99 -10.22 20.66 -21.74
N PRO A 100 -9.79 21.67 -22.52
CA PRO A 100 -9.07 21.42 -23.77
C PRO A 100 -7.75 20.66 -23.57
N ILE A 101 -7.01 20.97 -22.50
CA ILE A 101 -5.75 20.28 -22.17
C ILE A 101 -6.00 18.80 -21.86
N LEU A 102 -7.06 18.52 -21.10
CA LEU A 102 -7.44 17.15 -20.76
C LEU A 102 -7.84 16.35 -22.00
N ASN A 103 -8.63 16.93 -22.90
CA ASN A 103 -9.03 16.28 -24.14
C ASN A 103 -7.81 15.95 -25.01
N GLN A 104 -6.90 16.91 -25.19
CA GLN A 104 -5.64 16.68 -25.90
C GLN A 104 -4.79 15.58 -25.25
N TYR A 105 -4.71 15.54 -23.92
CA TYR A 105 -3.96 14.49 -23.22
C TYR A 105 -4.57 13.10 -23.49
N ILE A 106 -5.89 12.97 -23.40
CA ILE A 106 -6.58 11.70 -23.64
C ILE A 106 -6.45 11.25 -25.11
N GLU A 107 -6.56 12.17 -26.07
CA GLU A 107 -6.42 11.86 -27.50
C GLU A 107 -5.00 11.41 -27.88
N ASN A 108 -3.99 11.89 -27.17
CA ASN A 108 -2.60 11.49 -27.40
C ASN A 108 -2.23 10.14 -26.78
N GLU A 109 -3.04 9.63 -25.85
CA GLU A 109 -2.83 8.33 -25.20
C GLU A 109 -3.52 7.21 -25.99
N ASN A 110 -2.76 6.21 -26.41
CA ASN A 110 -3.26 5.16 -27.30
C ASN A 110 -4.31 4.22 -26.64
N ASP A 111 -4.34 4.17 -25.31
CA ASP A 111 -5.17 3.24 -24.54
C ASP A 111 -6.46 3.88 -23.98
N LEU A 112 -6.70 5.17 -24.27
CA LEU A 112 -7.83 5.92 -23.74
C LEU A 112 -8.69 6.50 -24.87
N SER A 113 -10.00 6.54 -24.65
CA SER A 113 -10.93 7.21 -25.57
C SER A 113 -12.05 7.89 -24.80
N ILE A 114 -12.52 9.02 -25.35
CA ILE A 114 -13.63 9.78 -24.77
C ILE A 114 -14.93 9.17 -25.30
N GLY A 115 -15.75 8.63 -24.40
CA GLY A 115 -17.04 8.02 -24.78
C GLY A 115 -18.12 9.05 -25.11
N ILE A 116 -18.35 10.00 -24.21
CA ILE A 116 -19.31 11.11 -24.35
C ILE A 116 -18.62 12.37 -23.82
N SER A 117 -18.74 13.47 -24.56
CA SER A 117 -18.17 14.77 -24.22
C SER A 117 -19.30 15.80 -24.20
N ASP A 118 -19.43 16.54 -23.10
CA ASP A 118 -20.36 17.66 -22.94
C ASP A 118 -19.54 18.92 -22.60
N PRO A 119 -19.29 19.80 -23.58
CA PRO A 119 -18.45 20.98 -23.39
C PRO A 119 -19.21 22.23 -22.89
N ASP A 120 -20.53 22.16 -22.74
CA ASP A 120 -21.42 23.30 -22.47
C ASP A 120 -21.71 23.55 -20.97
#